data_AF-A0A0M8YK95-F1
#
_entry.id   AF-A0A0M8YK95-F1
#
_cell.length_a   1.000
_cell.length_b   1.000
_cell.length_c   1.000
_cell.angle_alpha   90.00
_cell.angle_beta   90.00
_cell.angle_gamma   90.00
#
_symmetry.space_group_name_H-M   'P 1'
#
loop_
_entity.id
_entity.type
_entity.pdbx_description
1 polymer ?
#
loop_
_entity_poly.entity_id
_entity_poly.type
_entity_poly.pdbx_seq_one_letter_code
_entity_poly.pdbx_strand_id
1 'polypeptide(L)'
;MFNFVAAVTMAAAVIVIPPGGAPNTTPPPDHMTIDVVTVNGSGCPAGTAAVAVSPDNKAFTVTYSQFMAQVGVGALPTDFRKNCQLNLRLNIPQGFTYGIAQTDYRGFAHLEQGASGLERANYYFQGMSPTAYRSHSYAGPFSDDWQATDTTELAAIVYHPCGEQRLFNINTELRVSAGSSDTTKTTSFMSMDSTDGSVETTYHFAWKTCP
;
A
#
# COMPACT_ATOMS: atom_id res chain seq x y z
N MET A 1 80.55 -23.80 4.17
CA MET A 1 79.70 -23.02 5.09
C MET A 1 78.37 -22.79 4.39
N PHE A 2 77.32 -23.53 4.75
CA PHE A 2 75.99 -23.41 4.15
C PHE A 2 75.18 -22.37 4.93
N ASN A 3 74.85 -21.25 4.29
CA ASN A 3 73.88 -20.29 4.82
C ASN A 3 72.49 -20.60 4.25
N PHE A 4 71.57 -21.03 5.11
CA PHE A 4 70.15 -21.11 4.81
C PHE A 4 69.52 -19.71 4.98
N VAL A 5 68.89 -19.19 3.93
CA VAL A 5 68.01 -18.02 4.01
C VAL A 5 66.57 -18.55 4.03
N ALA A 6 65.90 -18.44 5.17
CA ALA A 6 64.49 -18.78 5.32
C ALA A 6 63.62 -17.64 4.78
N ALA A 7 62.85 -17.90 3.72
CA ALA A 7 61.84 -16.98 3.22
C ALA A 7 60.55 -17.15 4.04
N VAL A 8 60.16 -16.12 4.79
CA VAL A 8 58.88 -16.06 5.51
C VAL A 8 57.84 -15.48 4.57
N THR A 9 56.93 -16.32 4.07
CA THR A 9 55.74 -15.90 3.32
C THR A 9 54.65 -15.45 4.30
N MET A 10 54.40 -14.14 4.41
CA MET A 10 53.22 -13.61 5.10
C MET A 10 51.97 -13.91 4.27
N ALA A 11 51.12 -14.82 4.75
CA ALA A 11 49.79 -15.01 4.20
C ALA A 11 48.88 -13.86 4.66
N ALA A 12 48.51 -12.98 3.72
CA ALA A 12 47.47 -11.97 3.96
C ALA A 12 46.11 -12.68 4.07
N ALA A 13 45.54 -12.70 5.27
CA ALA A 13 44.17 -13.16 5.48
C ALA A 13 43.20 -12.12 4.88
N VAL A 14 42.60 -12.45 3.74
CA VAL A 14 41.51 -11.66 3.17
C VAL A 14 40.27 -11.94 4.01
N ILE A 15 39.87 -10.97 4.83
CA ILE A 15 38.57 -10.99 5.48
C ILE A 15 37.54 -10.76 4.38
N VAL A 16 36.94 -11.84 3.89
CA VAL A 16 35.75 -11.76 3.04
C VAL A 16 34.61 -11.35 3.96
N ILE A 17 34.33 -10.06 4.04
CA ILE A 17 33.08 -9.56 4.60
C ILE A 17 32.02 -10.01 3.58
N PRO A 18 31.10 -10.95 3.92
CA PRO A 18 29.98 -11.23 3.03
C PRO A 18 29.28 -9.88 2.79
N PRO A 19 28.96 -9.51 1.54
CA PRO A 19 28.17 -8.32 1.30
C PRO A 19 26.94 -8.45 2.19
N GLY A 20 26.77 -7.52 3.13
CA GLY A 20 25.60 -7.46 3.98
C GLY A 20 24.40 -7.46 3.05
N GLY A 21 23.74 -8.61 2.95
CA GLY A 21 22.57 -8.77 2.12
C GLY A 21 21.57 -7.73 2.56
N ALA A 22 21.02 -6.99 1.60
CA ALA A 22 19.76 -6.32 1.82
C ALA A 22 18.79 -7.31 2.50
N PRO A 23 17.95 -6.87 3.46
CA PRO A 23 16.97 -7.76 4.07
C PRO A 23 16.21 -8.53 2.97
N ASN A 24 16.18 -9.86 3.13
CA ASN A 24 15.70 -10.86 2.19
C ASN A 24 14.41 -10.45 1.46
N THR A 25 14.54 -9.99 0.21
CA THR A 25 13.41 -9.75 -0.71
C THR A 25 12.77 -11.05 -1.22
N THR A 26 13.30 -12.22 -0.82
CA THR A 26 12.77 -13.51 -1.24
C THR A 26 11.45 -13.78 -0.53
N PRO A 27 10.32 -13.87 -1.27
CA PRO A 27 9.03 -14.23 -0.68
C PRO A 27 9.08 -15.65 -0.10
N PRO A 28 8.23 -15.95 0.89
CA PRO A 28 8.15 -17.30 1.43
C PRO A 28 7.67 -18.27 0.34
N PRO A 29 8.20 -19.52 0.31
CA PRO A 29 7.86 -20.50 -0.73
C PRO A 29 6.46 -21.09 -0.56
N ASP A 30 5.94 -21.08 0.66
CA ASP A 30 4.62 -21.64 0.98
C ASP A 30 3.50 -20.63 0.71
N HIS A 31 2.30 -21.14 0.41
CA HIS A 31 1.12 -20.33 0.16
C HIS A 31 0.71 -19.52 1.42
N MET A 32 0.40 -18.24 1.23
CA MET A 32 -0.15 -17.38 2.28
C MET A 32 -1.60 -17.00 1.99
N THR A 33 -2.35 -16.64 3.03
CA THR A 33 -3.74 -16.17 2.90
C THR A 33 -3.92 -14.84 3.61
N ILE A 34 -4.86 -14.03 3.14
CA ILE A 34 -5.25 -12.79 3.81
C ILE A 34 -6.74 -12.83 4.06
N ASP A 35 -7.12 -12.74 5.34
CA ASP A 35 -8.51 -12.66 5.76
C ASP A 35 -8.90 -11.21 6.00
N VAL A 36 -10.01 -10.79 5.42
CA VAL A 36 -10.65 -9.52 5.75
C VAL A 36 -11.41 -9.70 7.07
N VAL A 37 -10.86 -9.19 8.17
CA VAL A 37 -11.46 -9.33 9.50
C VAL A 37 -12.61 -8.35 9.67
N THR A 38 -12.37 -7.09 9.29
CA THR A 38 -13.37 -6.02 9.36
C THR A 38 -13.19 -5.06 8.20
N VAL A 39 -14.31 -4.56 7.69
CA VAL A 39 -14.40 -3.46 6.73
C VAL A 39 -15.27 -2.38 7.36
N ASN A 40 -14.81 -1.13 7.38
CA ASN A 40 -15.56 -0.01 7.91
C ASN A 40 -15.31 1.26 7.10
N GLY A 41 -16.37 1.95 6.69
CA GLY A 41 -16.26 3.26 6.06
C GLY A 41 -17.32 3.45 4.98
N SER A 42 -17.61 4.71 4.68
CA SER A 42 -18.62 5.06 3.67
C SER A 42 -18.19 4.74 2.23
N GLY A 43 -16.89 4.51 2.00
CA GLY A 43 -16.32 4.10 0.71
C GLY A 43 -16.08 2.61 0.56
N CYS A 44 -16.42 1.80 1.58
CA CYS A 44 -16.44 0.36 1.43
C CYS A 44 -17.45 -0.25 2.40
N PRO A 45 -18.75 -0.17 2.10
CA PRO A 45 -19.75 -0.92 2.83
C PRO A 45 -19.42 -2.42 2.92
N ALA A 46 -20.00 -3.11 3.89
CA ALA A 46 -19.75 -4.53 4.07
C ALA A 46 -20.06 -5.32 2.79
N GLY A 47 -19.10 -6.12 2.32
CA GLY A 47 -19.21 -6.91 1.09
C GLY A 47 -18.80 -6.19 -0.19
N THR A 48 -18.33 -4.93 -0.12
CA THR A 48 -17.93 -4.15 -1.32
C THR A 48 -16.41 -4.00 -1.48
N ALA A 49 -15.63 -4.68 -0.64
CA ALA A 49 -14.18 -4.76 -0.73
C ALA A 49 -13.74 -6.23 -0.72
N ALA A 50 -12.82 -6.58 -1.62
CA ALA A 50 -12.25 -7.92 -1.73
C ALA A 50 -10.72 -7.84 -1.70
N VAL A 51 -10.08 -8.92 -1.22
CA VAL A 51 -8.62 -9.02 -1.12
C VAL A 51 -8.16 -10.32 -1.77
N ALA A 52 -7.10 -10.24 -2.57
CA ALA A 52 -6.48 -11.39 -3.22
C ALA A 52 -4.95 -11.33 -3.08
N VAL A 53 -4.30 -12.48 -2.89
CA VAL A 53 -2.83 -12.57 -2.82
C VAL A 53 -2.29 -12.91 -4.20
N SER A 54 -1.18 -12.29 -4.59
CA SER A 54 -0.49 -12.65 -5.82
C SER A 54 0.06 -14.09 -5.73
N PRO A 55 0.04 -14.88 -6.81
CA PRO A 55 0.55 -16.26 -6.80
C PRO A 55 2.02 -16.41 -6.42
N ASP A 56 2.81 -15.33 -6.52
CA ASP A 56 4.22 -15.29 -6.19
C ASP A 56 4.52 -14.71 -4.78
N ASN A 57 3.48 -14.48 -3.97
CA ASN A 57 3.56 -13.91 -2.61
C ASN A 57 4.28 -12.56 -2.53
N LYS A 58 4.41 -11.81 -3.65
CA LYS A 58 5.07 -10.51 -3.64
C LYS A 58 4.13 -9.35 -3.37
N ALA A 59 2.84 -9.54 -3.59
CA ALA A 59 1.84 -8.50 -3.37
C ALA A 59 0.50 -9.09 -2.96
N PHE A 60 -0.39 -8.20 -2.53
CA PHE A 60 -1.82 -8.48 -2.52
C PHE A 60 -2.57 -7.31 -3.14
N THR A 61 -3.76 -7.58 -3.65
CA THR A 61 -4.61 -6.56 -4.25
C THR A 61 -5.86 -6.36 -3.41
N VAL A 62 -6.39 -5.14 -3.48
CA VAL A 62 -7.68 -4.77 -2.91
C VAL A 62 -8.54 -4.18 -4.01
N THR A 63 -9.73 -4.76 -4.20
CA THR A 63 -10.71 -4.31 -5.18
C THR A 63 -11.92 -3.74 -4.45
N TYR A 64 -12.45 -2.62 -4.94
CA TYR A 64 -13.63 -1.95 -4.39
C TYR A 64 -14.76 -1.93 -5.41
N SER A 65 -16.01 -1.91 -4.93
CA SER A 65 -17.20 -1.77 -5.79
C SER A 65 -18.14 -0.63 -5.37
N GLN A 66 -17.85 0.06 -4.26
CA GLN A 66 -18.63 1.22 -3.76
C GLN A 66 -17.77 2.27 -3.04
N PHE A 67 -16.77 2.81 -3.74
CA PHE A 67 -15.77 3.76 -3.30
C PHE A 67 -15.68 4.96 -4.25
N MET A 68 -16.72 5.79 -4.24
CA MET A 68 -16.79 7.03 -5.02
C MET A 68 -17.10 8.24 -4.12
N ALA A 69 -16.24 9.25 -4.16
CA ALA A 69 -16.50 10.56 -3.59
C ALA A 69 -16.98 11.52 -4.70
N GLN A 70 -17.95 12.38 -4.39
CA GLN A 70 -18.54 13.30 -5.37
C GLN A 70 -19.08 14.58 -4.75
N VAL A 71 -19.12 15.65 -5.56
CA VAL A 71 -19.76 16.93 -5.28
C VAL A 71 -20.55 17.38 -6.50
N GLY A 72 -21.56 18.23 -6.30
CA GLY A 72 -22.36 18.77 -7.40
C GLY A 72 -23.79 18.26 -7.42
N VAL A 73 -24.37 18.20 -8.62
CA VAL A 73 -25.77 17.82 -8.82
C VAL A 73 -26.01 16.38 -8.35
N GLY A 74 -26.95 16.21 -7.41
CA GLY A 74 -27.32 14.89 -6.88
C GLY A 74 -26.40 14.34 -5.77
N ALA A 75 -25.30 15.02 -5.45
CA ALA A 75 -24.43 14.62 -4.34
C ALA A 75 -25.07 14.94 -2.97
N LEU A 76 -24.99 14.00 -2.03
CA LEU A 76 -25.40 14.23 -0.64
C LEU A 76 -24.32 15.03 0.11
N PRO A 77 -24.66 15.71 1.23
CA PRO A 77 -23.70 16.53 1.98
C PRO A 77 -22.45 15.82 2.47
N THR A 78 -22.44 14.48 2.55
CA THR A 78 -21.30 13.66 2.99
C THR A 78 -20.60 12.93 1.85
N ASP A 79 -21.08 13.04 0.60
CA ASP A 79 -20.49 12.34 -0.54
C ASP A 79 -19.15 12.90 -0.96
N PHE A 80 -18.82 14.14 -0.57
CA PHE A 80 -17.54 14.78 -0.89
C PHE A 80 -16.33 14.06 -0.31
N ARG A 81 -16.54 13.17 0.68
CA ARG A 81 -15.48 12.39 1.33
C ARG A 81 -15.96 10.96 1.59
N LYS A 82 -15.26 9.99 1.02
CA LYS A 82 -15.41 8.57 1.34
C LYS A 82 -14.11 8.04 1.91
N ASN A 83 -14.20 7.15 2.89
CA ASN A 83 -13.04 6.43 3.39
C ASN A 83 -13.35 4.95 3.52
N CYS A 84 -12.28 4.15 3.50
CA CYS A 84 -12.32 2.73 3.73
C CYS A 84 -11.23 2.33 4.72
N GLN A 85 -11.64 1.83 5.88
CA GLN A 85 -10.79 1.22 6.90
C GLN A 85 -10.91 -0.29 6.78
N LEU A 86 -9.83 -0.94 6.35
CA LEU A 86 -9.69 -2.40 6.35
C LEU A 86 -8.87 -2.84 7.54
N ASN A 87 -9.28 -3.93 8.18
CA ASN A 87 -8.49 -4.67 9.16
C ASN A 87 -8.25 -6.08 8.60
N LEU A 88 -7.00 -6.37 8.26
CA LEU A 88 -6.61 -7.60 7.59
C LEU A 88 -5.81 -8.49 8.55
N ARG A 89 -6.04 -9.80 8.47
CA ARG A 89 -5.17 -10.80 9.09
C ARG A 89 -4.39 -11.49 7.99
N LEU A 90 -3.08 -11.37 8.06
CA LEU A 90 -2.19 -12.05 7.13
C LEU A 90 -1.67 -13.32 7.80
N ASN A 91 -2.00 -14.47 7.22
CA ASN A 91 -1.49 -15.76 7.66
C ASN A 91 -0.28 -16.10 6.78
N ILE A 92 0.90 -15.79 7.30
CA ILE A 92 2.19 -15.98 6.60
C ILE A 92 2.93 -17.22 7.14
N PRO A 93 3.79 -17.85 6.32
CA PRO A 93 4.63 -18.96 6.75
C PRO A 93 5.56 -18.60 7.92
N GLN A 94 5.87 -19.60 8.76
CA GLN A 94 6.75 -19.41 9.92
C GLN A 94 8.16 -19.00 9.49
N GLY A 95 8.82 -18.18 10.32
CA GLY A 95 10.15 -17.67 10.04
C GLY A 95 10.20 -16.45 9.13
N PHE A 96 9.04 -15.88 8.77
CA PHE A 96 8.94 -14.65 7.96
C PHE A 96 8.14 -13.56 8.66
N THR A 97 8.44 -12.33 8.28
CA THR A 97 7.64 -11.13 8.54
C THR A 97 7.60 -10.27 7.28
N TYR A 98 6.64 -9.36 7.21
CA TYR A 98 6.41 -8.47 6.09
C TYR A 98 6.32 -7.01 6.56
N GLY A 99 6.64 -6.10 5.66
CA GLY A 99 6.18 -4.72 5.64
C GLY A 99 5.62 -4.39 4.27
N ILE A 100 5.19 -3.14 4.08
CA ILE A 100 4.76 -2.64 2.77
C ILE A 100 5.88 -1.77 2.18
N ALA A 101 6.41 -2.18 1.04
CA ALA A 101 7.45 -1.45 0.31
C ALA A 101 6.85 -0.38 -0.60
N GLN A 102 5.77 -0.74 -1.28
CA GLN A 102 5.12 0.09 -2.27
C GLN A 102 3.62 -0.16 -2.28
N THR A 103 2.84 0.85 -2.66
CA THR A 103 1.42 0.70 -2.94
C THR A 103 1.07 1.45 -4.21
N ASP A 104 0.43 0.77 -5.15
CA ASP A 104 -0.05 1.35 -6.41
C ASP A 104 -1.57 1.48 -6.35
N TYR A 105 -2.05 2.71 -6.50
CA TYR A 105 -3.46 3.04 -6.56
C TYR A 105 -3.86 3.38 -7.99
N ARG A 106 -5.11 3.04 -8.32
CA ARG A 106 -5.72 3.37 -9.59
C ARG A 106 -7.17 3.77 -9.37
N GLY A 107 -7.68 4.56 -10.29
CA GLY A 107 -9.10 4.88 -10.35
C GLY A 107 -9.40 5.81 -11.51
N PHE A 108 -10.62 6.34 -11.50
CA PHE A 108 -11.08 7.32 -12.47
C PHE A 108 -11.51 8.59 -11.76
N ALA A 109 -11.32 9.75 -12.39
CA ALA A 109 -11.87 10.99 -11.88
C ALA A 109 -12.41 11.86 -13.01
N HIS A 110 -13.56 12.48 -12.74
CA HIS A 110 -14.11 13.56 -13.53
C HIS A 110 -14.20 14.79 -12.62
N LEU A 111 -13.37 15.79 -12.89
CA LEU A 111 -13.24 17.02 -12.12
C LEU A 111 -13.48 18.19 -13.04
N GLU A 112 -14.44 19.03 -12.68
CA GLU A 112 -14.78 20.24 -13.40
C GLU A 112 -13.69 21.30 -13.21
N GLN A 113 -13.67 22.30 -14.09
CA GLN A 113 -12.73 23.40 -13.93
C GLN A 113 -12.91 24.08 -12.57
N GLY A 114 -11.82 24.17 -11.79
CA GLY A 114 -11.82 24.73 -10.44
C GLY A 114 -12.15 23.74 -9.32
N ALA A 115 -12.54 22.50 -9.64
CA ALA A 115 -12.65 21.41 -8.68
C ALA A 115 -11.29 20.70 -8.47
N SER A 116 -11.19 19.91 -7.40
CA SER A 116 -10.03 19.04 -7.14
C SER A 116 -10.43 17.71 -6.52
N GLY A 117 -9.63 16.68 -6.80
CA GLY A 117 -9.70 15.36 -6.19
C GLY A 117 -8.47 15.11 -5.31
N LEU A 118 -8.63 14.24 -4.32
CA LEU A 118 -7.59 13.79 -3.42
C LEU A 118 -7.78 12.31 -3.14
N GLU A 119 -6.74 11.52 -3.42
CA GLU A 119 -6.54 10.20 -2.82
C GLU A 119 -5.53 10.35 -1.68
N ARG A 120 -5.76 9.68 -0.56
CA ARG A 120 -4.75 9.53 0.48
C ARG A 120 -4.93 8.23 1.24
N ALA A 121 -3.82 7.68 1.70
CA ALA A 121 -3.84 6.50 2.53
C ALA A 121 -2.79 6.51 3.64
N ASN A 122 -3.04 5.71 4.67
CA ASN A 122 -2.03 5.30 5.62
C ASN A 122 -2.26 3.84 6.08
N TYR A 123 -1.22 3.25 6.64
CA TYR A 123 -1.23 1.85 7.04
C TYR A 123 -0.41 1.60 8.30
N TYR A 124 -0.82 0.63 9.12
CA TYR A 124 -0.18 0.32 10.40
C TYR A 124 -0.60 -1.02 10.99
N PHE A 125 0.23 -1.60 11.84
CA PHE A 125 -0.13 -2.80 12.59
C PHE A 125 -0.87 -2.44 13.88
N GLN A 126 -1.83 -3.26 14.27
CA GLN A 126 -2.60 -3.10 15.49
C GLN A 126 -1.68 -2.94 16.71
N GLY A 127 -1.97 -1.96 17.56
CA GLY A 127 -1.12 -1.64 18.72
C GLY A 127 0.12 -0.81 18.40
N MET A 128 0.33 -0.42 17.14
CA MET A 128 1.36 0.55 16.73
C MET A 128 0.72 1.88 16.31
N SER A 129 1.52 2.94 16.36
CA SER A 129 1.09 4.24 15.85
C SER A 129 0.85 4.19 14.34
N PRO A 130 -0.22 4.84 13.82
CA PRO A 130 -0.42 4.99 12.39
C PRO A 130 0.76 5.68 11.70
N THR A 131 1.07 5.25 10.48
CA THR A 131 1.96 6.01 9.60
C THR A 131 1.33 7.35 9.20
N ALA A 132 2.17 8.30 8.80
CA ALA A 132 1.69 9.55 8.21
C ALA A 132 0.98 9.27 6.88
N TYR A 133 -0.13 9.98 6.63
CA TYR A 133 -0.81 9.89 5.34
C TYR A 133 0.12 10.27 4.20
N ARG A 134 0.07 9.49 3.12
CA ARG A 134 0.50 9.90 1.79
C ARG A 134 -0.71 10.45 1.04
N SER A 135 -0.50 11.45 0.20
CA SER A 135 -1.61 12.21 -0.40
C SER A 135 -1.28 12.59 -1.84
N HIS A 136 -2.22 12.32 -2.74
CA HIS A 136 -2.12 12.54 -4.17
C HIS A 136 -3.29 13.40 -4.63
N SER A 137 -3.00 14.63 -5.04
CA SER A 137 -4.01 15.61 -5.44
C SER A 137 -4.12 15.72 -6.96
N TYR A 138 -5.35 15.87 -7.44
CA TYR A 138 -5.68 16.03 -8.86
C TYR A 138 -6.49 17.32 -9.05
N ALA A 139 -6.14 18.13 -10.03
CA ALA A 139 -6.80 19.41 -10.30
C ALA A 139 -7.66 19.31 -11.57
N GLY A 140 -8.86 19.89 -11.53
CA GLY A 140 -9.71 20.02 -12.70
C GLY A 140 -9.28 21.17 -13.64
N PRO A 141 -9.68 21.16 -14.93
CA PRO A 141 -10.52 20.13 -15.55
C PRO A 141 -9.73 18.83 -15.79
N PHE A 142 -10.31 17.70 -15.38
CA PHE A 142 -9.70 16.38 -15.51
C PHE A 142 -10.82 15.36 -15.74
N SER A 143 -10.65 14.44 -16.68
CA SER A 143 -11.66 13.42 -16.97
C SER A 143 -10.99 12.19 -17.57
N ASP A 144 -10.26 11.47 -16.73
CA ASP A 144 -9.43 10.35 -17.15
C ASP A 144 -9.16 9.40 -15.99
N ASP A 145 -8.48 8.29 -16.29
CA ASP A 145 -7.88 7.43 -15.29
C ASP A 145 -6.74 8.16 -14.57
N TRP A 146 -6.62 7.93 -13.27
CA TRP A 146 -5.51 8.39 -12.45
C TRP A 146 -4.77 7.22 -11.82
N GLN A 147 -3.48 7.42 -11.58
CA GLN A 147 -2.63 6.45 -10.91
C GLN A 147 -1.72 7.18 -9.93
N ALA A 148 -1.50 6.57 -8.77
CA ALA A 148 -0.60 7.06 -7.76
C ALA A 148 0.22 5.91 -7.17
N THR A 149 1.46 6.20 -6.78
CA THR A 149 2.33 5.22 -6.14
C THR A 149 2.90 5.82 -4.86
N ASP A 150 2.73 5.09 -3.77
CA ASP A 150 3.45 5.31 -2.52
C ASP A 150 4.67 4.40 -2.47
N THR A 151 5.85 4.93 -2.19
CA THR A 151 7.05 4.15 -1.89
C THR A 151 7.55 4.43 -0.48
N THR A 152 8.01 3.37 0.18
CA THR A 152 8.69 3.45 1.48
C THR A 152 10.11 2.96 1.33
N GLU A 153 11.07 3.85 1.61
CA GLU A 153 12.50 3.51 1.64
C GLU A 153 12.74 2.30 2.56
N LEU A 154 13.61 1.37 2.15
CA LEU A 154 13.82 0.10 2.85
C LEU A 154 14.10 0.26 4.35
N ALA A 155 14.85 1.29 4.74
CA ALA A 155 15.20 1.59 6.13
C ALA A 155 14.03 2.15 6.96
N ALA A 156 12.99 2.68 6.31
CA ALA A 156 11.79 3.24 6.92
C ALA A 156 10.60 2.27 6.91
N ILE A 157 10.75 1.09 6.30
CA ILE A 157 9.69 0.07 6.28
C ILE A 157 9.44 -0.41 7.70
N VAL A 158 8.19 -0.23 8.14
CA VAL A 158 7.69 -0.79 9.39
C VAL A 158 7.29 -2.23 9.11
N TYR A 159 7.95 -3.17 9.79
CA TYR A 159 7.67 -4.60 9.70
C TYR A 159 6.68 -5.03 10.77
N HIS A 160 5.89 -6.05 10.45
CA HIS A 160 5.06 -6.75 11.41
C HIS A 160 5.94 -7.40 12.50
N PRO A 161 5.65 -7.22 13.80
CA PRO A 161 6.47 -7.81 14.86
C PRO A 161 6.47 -9.35 14.81
N CYS A 162 7.66 -9.94 14.71
CA CYS A 162 7.86 -11.38 14.74
C CYS A 162 7.24 -12.02 16.00
N GLY A 163 6.54 -13.15 15.82
CA GLY A 163 5.94 -13.91 16.93
C GLY A 163 4.65 -13.33 17.50
N GLU A 164 4.18 -12.19 16.98
CA GLU A 164 2.93 -11.59 17.40
C GLU A 164 1.79 -11.85 16.41
N GLN A 165 0.54 -11.68 16.84
CA GLN A 165 -0.63 -11.70 15.98
C GLN A 165 -1.30 -10.33 16.00
N ARG A 166 -0.90 -9.47 15.06
CA ARG A 166 -1.45 -8.12 14.90
C ARG A 166 -2.19 -7.99 13.58
N LEU A 167 -3.36 -7.37 13.61
CA LEU A 167 -4.07 -7.00 12.38
C LEU A 167 -3.32 -5.90 11.64
N PHE A 168 -3.30 -5.98 10.32
CA PHE A 168 -2.84 -4.91 9.45
C PHE A 168 -4.01 -3.98 9.12
N ASN A 169 -3.83 -2.70 9.41
CA ASN A 169 -4.85 -1.69 9.25
C ASN A 169 -4.49 -0.83 8.05
N ILE A 170 -5.42 -0.67 7.14
CA ILE A 170 -5.31 0.20 5.96
C ILE A 170 -6.45 1.20 6.05
N ASN A 171 -6.15 2.49 5.95
CA ASN A 171 -7.17 3.51 5.78
C ASN A 171 -6.90 4.30 4.50
N THR A 172 -7.83 4.20 3.55
CA THR A 172 -7.80 4.92 2.29
C THR A 172 -8.95 5.92 2.26
N GLU A 173 -8.73 7.10 1.69
CA GLU A 173 -9.72 8.16 1.56
C GLU A 173 -9.70 8.75 0.15
N LEU A 174 -10.90 8.88 -0.42
CA LEU A 174 -11.16 9.75 -1.55
C LEU A 174 -11.89 10.99 -1.08
N ARG A 175 -11.49 12.14 -1.61
CA ARG A 175 -12.16 13.41 -1.38
C ARG A 175 -12.24 14.21 -2.66
N VAL A 176 -13.39 14.83 -2.89
CA VAL A 176 -13.59 15.79 -3.97
C VAL A 176 -13.98 17.13 -3.38
N SER A 177 -13.33 18.19 -3.84
CA SER A 177 -13.64 19.57 -3.50
C SER A 177 -14.17 20.28 -4.74
N ALA A 178 -15.29 20.98 -4.59
CA ALA A 178 -15.85 21.77 -5.69
C ALA A 178 -14.97 22.97 -6.05
N GLY A 179 -14.22 23.51 -5.09
CA GLY A 179 -13.44 24.75 -5.27
C GLY A 179 -14.30 25.86 -5.87
N SER A 180 -13.97 26.31 -7.09
CA SER A 180 -14.72 27.36 -7.80
C SER A 180 -15.73 26.85 -8.83
N SER A 181 -15.95 25.53 -8.93
CA SER A 181 -16.94 24.94 -9.85
C SER A 181 -18.39 25.20 -9.38
N ASP A 182 -19.34 25.28 -10.33
CA ASP A 182 -20.77 25.52 -10.06
C ASP A 182 -21.50 24.21 -9.74
N THR A 183 -21.51 23.82 -8.45
CA THR A 183 -22.14 22.59 -7.95
C THR A 183 -23.65 22.52 -8.16
N THR A 184 -24.30 23.62 -8.57
CA THR A 184 -25.73 23.62 -8.90
C THR A 184 -26.00 23.15 -10.33
N LYS A 185 -24.97 23.07 -11.18
CA LYS A 185 -25.07 22.71 -12.60
C LYS A 185 -24.13 21.58 -13.00
N THR A 186 -23.01 21.43 -12.32
CA THR A 186 -21.98 20.46 -12.67
C THR A 186 -21.77 19.43 -11.57
N THR A 187 -21.08 18.35 -11.91
CA THR A 187 -20.74 17.27 -10.97
C THR A 187 -19.26 16.94 -11.11
N SER A 188 -18.58 16.72 -9.99
CA SER A 188 -17.22 16.22 -9.97
C SER A 188 -17.14 15.01 -9.06
N PHE A 189 -16.47 13.96 -9.49
CA PHE A 189 -16.32 12.72 -8.75
C PHE A 189 -14.95 12.09 -8.95
N MET A 190 -14.55 11.28 -7.97
CA MET A 190 -13.34 10.47 -7.98
C MET A 190 -13.70 9.10 -7.40
N SER A 191 -13.32 8.04 -8.09
CA SER A 191 -13.65 6.66 -7.73
C SER A 191 -12.44 5.74 -7.83
N MET A 192 -12.44 4.72 -6.97
CA MET A 192 -11.57 3.54 -7.04
C MET A 192 -12.37 2.26 -7.31
N ASP A 193 -13.59 2.40 -7.83
CA ASP A 193 -14.47 1.28 -8.10
C ASP A 193 -14.04 0.48 -9.32
N SER A 194 -14.18 -0.83 -9.21
CA SER A 194 -14.08 -1.75 -10.32
C SER A 194 -15.28 -2.66 -10.37
N THR A 195 -16.01 -2.62 -11.48
CA THR A 195 -17.09 -3.58 -11.75
C THR A 195 -16.58 -4.85 -12.43
N ASP A 196 -15.41 -4.80 -13.06
CA ASP A 196 -14.79 -5.90 -13.81
C ASP A 196 -13.43 -6.35 -13.25
N GLY A 197 -12.94 -5.73 -12.17
CA GLY A 197 -11.63 -6.02 -11.56
C GLY A 197 -10.45 -5.31 -12.24
N SER A 198 -10.66 -4.43 -13.23
CA SER A 198 -9.59 -3.66 -13.88
C SER A 198 -8.93 -2.60 -13.00
N VAL A 199 -9.61 -2.16 -11.93
CA VAL A 199 -9.12 -1.16 -10.97
C VAL A 199 -8.87 -1.86 -9.64
N GLU A 200 -7.60 -2.01 -9.28
CA GLU A 200 -7.17 -2.63 -8.03
C GLU A 200 -6.08 -1.78 -7.40
N THR A 201 -6.09 -1.72 -6.07
CA THR A 201 -4.94 -1.21 -5.30
C THR A 201 -3.99 -2.36 -5.03
N THR A 202 -2.74 -2.25 -5.47
CA THR A 202 -1.72 -3.29 -5.28
C THR A 202 -0.76 -2.91 -4.17
N TYR A 203 -0.64 -3.75 -3.14
CA TYR A 203 0.28 -3.57 -2.01
C TYR A 203 1.45 -4.54 -2.16
N HIS A 204 2.66 -4.02 -2.37
CA HIS A 204 3.88 -4.80 -2.55
C HIS A 204 4.56 -5.05 -1.21
N PHE A 205 4.84 -6.32 -0.92
CA PHE A 205 5.50 -6.73 0.30
C PHE A 205 7.00 -6.42 0.27
N ALA A 206 7.52 -6.01 1.42
CA ALA A 206 8.92 -6.19 1.77
C ALA A 206 9.03 -7.37 2.74
N TRP A 207 9.72 -8.43 2.34
CA TRP A 207 9.93 -9.60 3.17
C TRP A 207 11.17 -9.47 4.06
N LYS A 208 11.12 -10.11 5.22
CA LYS A 208 12.26 -10.31 6.11
C LYS A 208 12.08 -11.62 6.87
N THR A 209 13.18 -12.28 7.23
CA THR A 209 13.13 -13.47 8.07
C THR A 209 13.08 -13.09 9.55
N CYS A 210 12.31 -13.86 10.32
CA CYS A 210 12.31 -13.81 11.77
C CYS A 210 13.37 -14.77 12.34
N PRO A 211 14.01 -14.40 13.46
CA PRO A 211 14.93 -15.29 14.18
C PRO A 211 14.21 -16.45 14.86
#